data_AF-V2XV96-F1
#
_entry.id   AF-V2XV96-F1
#
_cell.length_a   1.000
_cell.length_b   1.000
_cell.length_c   1.000
_cell.angle_alpha   90.00
_cell.angle_beta   90.00
_cell.angle_gamma   90.00
#
_symmetry.space_group_name_H-M   'P 1'
#
loop_
_entity.id
_entity.type
_entity.pdbx_description
1 polymer ?
#
loop_
_entity_poly.entity_id
_entity_poly.type
_entity_poly.pdbx_seq_one_letter_code
_entity_poly.pdbx_strand_id
1 'polypeptide(L)'
;MYINDCRPQEKKCFTKKYGTHQCMLAVRENLLKLYGSAADETIIEQVLRHGTASISERYLSAIQATAKDYVAGISRRLREHEYDPELMKLYVVGGGGCLIKNFGAFDADRVVVNEDICATAKGYEYLARLRAKKGGMV
;
A
#
# COMPACT_ATOMS: atom_id res chain seq x y z
N MET A 1 1.37 12.39 -2.12
CA MET A 1 1.67 13.44 -3.10
C MET A 1 0.36 14.00 -3.60
N TYR A 2 0.21 15.32 -3.59
CA TYR A 2 -0.95 15.99 -4.17
C TYR A 2 -0.68 16.33 -5.63
N ILE A 3 -1.68 16.13 -6.49
CA ILE A 3 -1.61 16.46 -7.91
C ILE A 3 -2.86 17.26 -8.27
N ASN A 4 -2.68 18.50 -8.72
CA ASN A 4 -3.76 19.34 -9.23
C ASN A 4 -3.43 19.72 -10.67
N ASP A 5 -4.40 19.60 -11.58
CA ASP A 5 -4.24 19.92 -13.01
C ASP A 5 -3.00 19.26 -13.64
N CYS A 6 -2.80 17.98 -13.33
CA CYS A 6 -1.65 17.18 -13.76
C CYS A 6 -0.28 17.71 -13.30
N ARG A 7 -0.24 18.57 -12.27
CA ARG A 7 0.99 19.12 -11.69
C ARG A 7 1.15 18.68 -10.23
N PRO A 8 2.32 18.16 -9.84
CA PRO A 8 2.59 17.80 -8.45
C PRO A 8 2.76 19.06 -7.60
N GLN A 9 2.20 19.04 -6.39
CA GLN A 9 2.41 20.07 -5.38
C GLN A 9 3.53 19.65 -4.43
N GLU A 10 4.77 20.09 -4.69
CA GLU A 10 5.95 19.67 -3.93
C GLU A 10 5.84 19.94 -2.43
N LYS A 11 5.28 21.09 -2.03
CA LYS A 11 5.07 21.46 -0.62
C LYS A 11 4.10 20.52 0.12
N LYS A 12 3.29 19.75 -0.62
CA LYS A 12 2.35 18.76 -0.10
C LYS A 12 2.80 17.32 -0.39
N CYS A 13 4.09 17.10 -0.59
CA CYS A 13 4.70 15.78 -0.63
C CYS A 13 5.25 15.41 0.75
N PHE A 14 4.95 14.19 1.20
CA PHE A 14 5.37 13.68 2.49
C PHE A 14 5.81 12.23 2.38
N THR A 15 6.77 11.86 3.22
CA THR A 15 7.28 10.49 3.36
C THR A 15 7.15 10.07 4.81
N LYS A 16 6.56 8.90 5.05
CA LYS A 16 6.44 8.30 6.38
C LYS A 16 7.22 6.99 6.40
N LYS A 17 7.91 6.72 7.51
CA LYS A 17 8.52 5.40 7.78
C LYS A 17 7.41 4.42 8.21
N TYR A 18 6.51 4.09 7.29
CA TYR A 18 5.34 3.24 7.53
C TYR A 18 5.08 2.37 6.29
N GLY A 19 6.06 1.50 5.99
CA GLY A 19 6.04 0.59 4.85
C GLY A 19 5.61 -0.83 5.21
N THR A 20 5.41 -1.68 4.20
CA THR A 20 4.89 -3.05 4.33
C THR A 20 5.66 -3.93 5.32
N HIS A 21 6.98 -3.77 5.43
CA HIS A 21 7.78 -4.52 6.40
C HIS A 21 7.35 -4.25 7.85
N GLN A 22 6.88 -3.04 8.18
CA GLN A 22 6.37 -2.74 9.52
C GLN A 22 5.05 -3.47 9.81
N CYS A 23 4.23 -3.74 8.79
CA CYS A 23 3.05 -4.59 8.93
C CYS A 23 3.44 -6.02 9.27
N MET A 24 4.44 -6.55 8.56
CA MET A 24 4.98 -7.89 8.82
C MET A 24 5.55 -8.04 10.23
N LEU A 25 6.31 -7.05 10.71
CA LEU A 25 6.79 -7.02 12.10
C LEU A 25 5.65 -7.00 13.11
N ALA A 26 4.63 -6.17 12.89
CA ALA A 26 3.46 -6.08 13.77
C ALA A 26 2.69 -7.41 13.84
N VAL A 27 2.53 -8.08 12.70
CA VAL A 27 1.91 -9.41 12.65
C VAL A 27 2.74 -10.43 13.44
N ARG A 28 4.06 -10.47 13.23
CA ARG A 28 4.95 -11.39 13.95
C ARG A 28 4.89 -11.19 15.47
N GLU A 29 4.94 -9.94 15.91
CA GLU A 29 4.82 -9.59 17.33
C GLU A 29 3.47 -10.03 17.90
N ASN A 30 2.37 -9.78 17.19
CA ASN A 30 1.04 -10.18 17.65
C ASN A 30 0.88 -11.70 17.73
N LEU A 31 1.39 -12.45 16.75
CA LEU A 31 1.34 -13.91 16.77
C LEU A 31 2.17 -14.50 17.91
N LEU A 32 3.35 -13.93 18.19
CA LEU A 32 4.17 -14.32 19.33
C LEU A 32 3.44 -14.05 20.66
N LYS A 33 2.80 -12.89 20.78
CA LYS A 33 2.02 -12.51 21.96
C LYS A 33 0.82 -13.44 22.21
N LEU A 34 0.10 -13.83 21.16
CA LEU A 34 -1.11 -14.65 21.27
C LEU A 34 -0.81 -16.13 21.45
N TYR A 35 0.21 -16.66 20.78
CA TYR A 35 0.42 -18.11 20.64
C TYR A 35 1.80 -18.59 21.09
N GLY A 36 2.72 -17.69 21.45
CA GLY A 36 4.08 -18.05 21.84
C GLY A 36 4.90 -18.69 20.71
N SER A 37 4.43 -18.63 19.46
CA SER A 37 5.03 -19.30 18.31
C SER A 37 5.45 -18.31 17.23
N ALA A 38 6.68 -18.44 16.72
CA ALA A 38 7.10 -17.76 15.50
C ALA A 38 6.41 -18.44 14.29
N ALA A 39 5.59 -17.68 13.55
CA ALA A 39 5.06 -18.14 12.27
C ALA A 39 6.09 -17.92 11.16
N ASP A 40 6.07 -18.79 10.15
CA ASP A 40 6.88 -18.66 8.95
C ASP A 40 6.53 -17.36 8.21
N GLU A 41 7.56 -16.59 7.86
CA GLU A 41 7.42 -15.29 7.20
C GLU A 41 6.78 -15.41 5.82
N THR A 42 7.01 -16.52 5.10
CA THR A 42 6.41 -16.80 3.80
C THR A 42 4.89 -16.97 3.89
N ILE A 43 4.40 -17.60 4.96
CA ILE A 43 2.98 -17.76 5.23
C ILE A 43 2.32 -16.43 5.55
N ILE A 44 2.98 -15.60 6.39
CA ILE A 44 2.48 -14.25 6.68
C ILE A 44 2.44 -13.45 5.38
N GLU A 45 3.50 -13.49 4.58
CA GLU A 45 3.56 -12.79 3.29
C GLU A 45 2.43 -13.22 2.36
N GLN A 46 2.15 -14.53 2.28
CA GLN A 46 1.06 -15.05 1.45
C GLN A 46 -0.29 -14.48 1.88
N VAL A 47 -0.58 -14.45 3.19
CA VAL A 47 -1.81 -13.83 3.71
C VAL A 47 -1.84 -12.35 3.40
N LEU A 48 -0.73 -11.62 3.61
CA LEU A 48 -0.69 -10.18 3.36
C LEU A 48 -0.89 -9.84 1.88
N ARG A 49 -0.31 -10.64 0.99
CA ARG A 49 -0.37 -10.43 -0.46
C ARG A 49 -1.71 -10.83 -1.07
N HIS A 50 -2.31 -11.93 -0.61
CA HIS A 50 -3.51 -12.51 -1.23
C HIS A 50 -4.78 -12.40 -0.37
N GLY A 51 -4.68 -11.86 0.84
CA GLY A 51 -5.77 -11.79 1.81
C GLY A 51 -6.03 -13.10 2.55
N THR A 52 -5.45 -14.23 2.11
CA THR A 52 -5.71 -15.56 2.65
C THR A 52 -4.55 -16.53 2.46
N ALA A 53 -4.52 -17.61 3.23
CA ALA A 53 -3.61 -18.74 3.08
C ALA A 53 -4.23 -20.03 3.64
N SER A 54 -3.71 -21.18 3.21
CA SER A 54 -4.16 -22.51 3.67
C SER A 54 -3.57 -22.86 5.05
N ILE A 55 -4.01 -22.14 6.09
CA ILE A 55 -3.60 -22.31 7.48
C ILE A 55 -4.82 -22.38 8.41
N SER A 56 -4.60 -22.75 9.67
CA SER A 56 -5.72 -22.77 10.62
C SER A 56 -6.33 -21.36 10.83
N GLU A 57 -7.64 -21.33 11.00
CA GLU A 57 -8.45 -20.12 11.09
C GLU A 57 -7.96 -19.17 12.18
N ARG A 58 -7.50 -19.70 13.32
CA ARG A 58 -6.98 -18.87 14.42
C ARG A 58 -5.78 -18.00 14.01
N TYR A 59 -4.86 -18.53 13.20
CA TYR A 59 -3.71 -17.75 12.73
C TYR A 59 -4.12 -16.82 11.60
N LEU A 60 -4.96 -17.30 10.68
CA LEU A 60 -5.46 -16.49 9.57
C LEU A 60 -6.17 -15.23 10.09
N SER A 61 -7.13 -15.40 11.00
CA SER A 61 -7.90 -14.30 11.59
C SER A 61 -7.01 -13.32 12.36
N ALA A 62 -6.01 -13.82 13.10
CA ALA A 62 -5.06 -12.95 13.81
C ALA A 62 -4.21 -12.10 12.84
N ILE A 63 -3.71 -12.69 11.75
CA ILE A 63 -2.95 -11.97 10.72
C ILE A 63 -3.82 -10.92 10.02
N GLN A 64 -5.02 -11.32 9.59
CA GLN A 64 -5.97 -10.42 8.91
C GLN A 64 -6.39 -9.25 9.81
N ALA A 65 -6.65 -9.50 11.09
CA ALA A 65 -6.99 -8.44 12.05
C ALA A 65 -5.86 -7.43 12.19
N THR A 66 -4.62 -7.90 12.43
CA THR A 66 -3.45 -7.00 12.53
C THR A 66 -3.20 -6.24 11.23
N ALA A 67 -3.39 -6.87 10.07
CA ALA A 67 -3.25 -6.20 8.78
C ALA A 67 -4.32 -5.12 8.56
N LYS A 68 -5.57 -5.38 8.95
CA LYS A 68 -6.66 -4.38 8.92
C LYS A 68 -6.35 -3.18 9.80
N ASP A 69 -5.87 -3.41 11.03
CA ASP A 69 -5.46 -2.34 11.94
C ASP A 69 -4.30 -1.51 11.35
N TYR A 70 -3.34 -2.19 10.72
CA TYR A 70 -2.21 -1.52 10.06
C TYR A 70 -2.69 -0.62 8.91
N VAL A 71 -3.59 -1.12 8.05
CA VAL A 71 -4.14 -0.35 6.92
C VAL A 71 -5.05 0.80 7.38
N ALA A 72 -5.79 0.62 8.48
CA ALA A 72 -6.48 1.73 9.14
C ALA A 72 -5.49 2.81 9.62
N GLY A 73 -4.31 2.40 10.09
CA GLY A 73 -3.18 3.27 10.39
C GLY A 73 -2.63 4.04 9.19
N ILE A 74 -2.65 3.46 7.98
CA ILE A 74 -2.32 4.18 6.74
C ILE A 74 -3.37 5.27 6.47
N SER A 75 -4.64 4.90 6.55
CA SER A 75 -5.78 5.80 6.29
C SER A 75 -5.78 6.99 7.25
N ARG A 76 -5.47 6.75 8.53
CA ARG A 76 -5.29 7.81 9.52
C ARG A 76 -4.18 8.79 9.12
N ARG A 77 -3.01 8.28 8.70
CA ARG A 77 -1.87 9.10 8.28
C ARG A 77 -2.17 9.91 7.02
N LEU A 78 -2.99 9.38 6.11
CA LEU A 78 -3.47 10.15 4.97
C LEU A 78 -4.33 11.34 5.45
N ARG A 79 -5.29 11.11 6.37
CA ARG A 79 -6.12 12.17 6.95
C ARG A 79 -5.31 13.22 7.71
N GLU A 80 -4.26 12.81 8.44
CA GLU A 80 -3.31 13.73 9.10
C GLU A 80 -2.62 14.69 8.10
N HIS A 81 -2.57 14.30 6.83
CA HIS A 81 -2.05 15.11 5.73
C HIS A 81 -3.18 15.67 4.84
N GLU A 82 -4.34 15.96 5.43
CA GLU A 82 -5.48 16.66 4.80
C GLU A 82 -6.19 15.86 3.69
N TYR A 83 -5.94 14.55 3.57
CA TYR A 83 -6.69 13.72 2.63
C TYR A 83 -8.14 13.59 3.09
N ASP A 84 -9.06 13.95 2.19
CA ASP A 84 -10.49 13.79 2.37
C ASP A 84 -11.07 12.92 1.22
N PRO A 85 -11.64 11.74 1.52
CA PRO A 85 -12.20 10.85 0.49
C PRO A 85 -13.43 11.44 -0.23
N GLU A 86 -14.15 12.39 0.37
CA GLU A 86 -15.30 13.05 -0.27
C GLU A 86 -14.85 14.06 -1.32
N LEU A 87 -13.72 14.72 -1.07
CA LEU A 87 -13.19 15.81 -1.90
C LEU A 87 -12.11 15.35 -2.89
N MET A 88 -11.45 14.22 -2.64
CA MET A 88 -10.25 13.80 -3.36
C MET A 88 -10.31 12.36 -3.84
N LYS A 89 -9.67 12.07 -4.98
CA LYS A 89 -9.39 10.70 -5.42
C LYS A 89 -8.02 10.24 -4.92
N LEU A 90 -7.94 9.00 -4.46
CA LEU A 90 -6.68 8.41 -3.99
C LEU A 90 -6.15 7.42 -5.02
N TYR A 91 -4.89 7.63 -5.43
CA TYR A 91 -4.15 6.67 -6.24
C TYR A 91 -3.08 5.99 -5.38
N VAL A 92 -3.23 4.68 -5.22
CA VAL A 92 -2.27 3.83 -4.53
C VAL A 92 -1.46 3.09 -5.58
N VAL A 93 -0.14 3.21 -5.51
CA VAL A 93 0.79 2.60 -6.47
C VAL A 93 1.91 1.86 -5.75
N GLY A 94 2.48 0.86 -6.42
CA GLY A 94 3.61 0.08 -5.94
C GLY A 94 3.22 -1.13 -5.10
N GLY A 95 4.22 -1.88 -4.62
CA GLY A 95 4.01 -3.21 -4.01
C GLY A 95 3.17 -3.22 -2.73
N GLY A 96 3.06 -2.10 -2.02
CA GLY A 96 2.19 -1.99 -0.84
C GLY A 96 0.69 -1.91 -1.16
N GLY A 97 0.31 -1.79 -2.44
CA GLY A 97 -1.08 -1.70 -2.86
C GLY A 97 -1.92 -2.93 -2.48
N CYS A 98 -1.32 -4.12 -2.43
CA CYS A 98 -2.02 -5.34 -2.06
C CYS A 98 -2.58 -5.31 -0.63
N LEU A 99 -1.86 -4.71 0.32
CA LEU A 99 -2.37 -4.54 1.70
C LEU A 99 -3.64 -3.71 1.73
N ILE A 100 -3.62 -2.59 1.00
CA ILE A 100 -4.76 -1.68 0.92
C ILE A 100 -5.92 -2.41 0.25
N LYS A 101 -5.70 -3.04 -0.90
CA LYS A 101 -6.73 -3.83 -1.61
C LYS A 101 -7.38 -4.91 -0.74
N ASN A 102 -6.59 -5.65 0.02
CA ASN A 102 -7.08 -6.82 0.75
C ASN A 102 -7.70 -6.47 2.11
N PHE A 103 -7.21 -5.42 2.78
CA PHE A 103 -7.55 -5.14 4.19
C PHE A 103 -8.05 -3.71 4.45
N GLY A 104 -8.06 -2.85 3.45
CA GLY A 104 -8.55 -1.49 3.63
C GLY A 104 -10.06 -1.38 3.48
N ALA A 105 -10.61 -0.38 4.18
CA ALA A 105 -11.99 0.04 4.06
C ALA A 105 -11.99 1.41 3.35
N PHE A 106 -12.37 1.42 2.07
CA PHE A 106 -12.48 2.63 1.27
C PHE A 106 -13.55 2.48 0.19
N ASP A 107 -14.02 3.62 -0.29
CA ASP A 107 -14.91 3.70 -1.44
C ASP A 107 -14.17 3.31 -2.73
N ALA A 108 -14.64 2.24 -3.38
CA ALA A 108 -14.05 1.69 -4.59
C ALA A 108 -14.10 2.66 -5.79
N ASP A 109 -15.05 3.61 -5.80
CA ASP A 109 -15.17 4.60 -6.87
C ASP A 109 -14.19 5.77 -6.70
N ARG A 110 -13.65 5.95 -5.49
CA ARG A 110 -12.72 7.04 -5.13
C ARG A 110 -11.28 6.60 -5.03
N VAL A 111 -11.02 5.31 -4.88
CA VAL A 111 -9.67 4.76 -4.69
C VAL A 111 -9.27 3.85 -5.85
N VAL A 112 -8.18 4.20 -6.51
CA VAL A 112 -7.57 3.39 -7.57
C VAL A 112 -6.30 2.74 -7.02
N VAL A 113 -6.26 1.41 -7.02
CA VAL A 113 -5.08 0.63 -6.61
C VAL A 113 -4.41 0.05 -7.86
N ASN A 114 -3.18 0.49 -8.15
CA ASN A 114 -2.33 -0.08 -9.18
C ASN A 114 -1.26 -0.97 -8.55
N GLU A 115 -1.47 -2.28 -8.65
CA GLU A 115 -0.58 -3.31 -8.10
C GLU A 115 0.62 -3.63 -8.99
N ASP A 116 0.74 -3.00 -10.17
CA ASP A 116 1.91 -3.13 -11.01
C ASP A 116 3.12 -2.49 -10.33
N ILE A 117 3.98 -3.33 -9.75
CA ILE A 117 5.21 -2.90 -9.06
C ILE A 117 6.15 -2.10 -9.98
N CYS A 118 6.01 -2.26 -11.30
CA CYS A 118 6.79 -1.55 -12.31
C CYS A 118 6.08 -0.29 -12.81
N ALA A 119 4.91 0.10 -12.29
CA ALA A 119 4.14 1.24 -12.79
C ALA A 119 4.98 2.53 -12.89
N THR A 120 5.79 2.81 -11.87
CA THR A 120 6.70 3.96 -11.86
C THR A 120 7.76 3.85 -12.96
N ALA A 121 8.39 2.69 -13.12
CA ALA A 121 9.41 2.46 -14.16
C ALA A 121 8.83 2.57 -15.58
N LYS A 122 7.64 1.99 -15.81
CA LYS A 122 6.89 2.12 -17.07
C LYS A 122 6.54 3.58 -17.37
N GLY A 123 6.18 4.35 -16.34
CA GLY A 123 5.97 5.80 -16.47
C GLY A 123 7.21 6.54 -16.94
N TYR A 124 8.36 6.27 -16.34
CA TYR A 124 9.64 6.88 -16.78
C TYR A 124 10.03 6.44 -18.19
N GLU A 125 9.86 5.16 -18.53
CA GLU A 125 10.11 4.64 -19.88
C GLU A 125 9.23 5.37 -20.91
N TYR A 126 7.94 5.54 -20.61
CA TYR A 126 7.00 6.26 -21.47
C TYR A 126 7.44 7.71 -21.70
N LEU A 127 7.82 8.42 -20.63
CA LEU A 127 8.32 9.80 -20.72
C LEU A 127 9.62 9.89 -21.54
N ALA A 128 10.54 8.94 -21.36
CA ALA A 128 11.77 8.87 -22.14
C ALA A 128 11.49 8.66 -23.64
N ARG A 129 10.56 7.75 -23.99
CA ARG A 129 10.13 7.52 -25.38
C ARG A 129 9.49 8.77 -25.99
N LEU A 130 8.67 9.50 -25.23
CA LEU A 130 8.09 10.76 -25.70
C LEU A 130 9.15 11.83 -25.97
N ARG A 131 10.17 11.92 -25.12
CA ARG A 131 11.28 12.87 -25.29
C ARG A 131 12.11 12.53 -26.53
N ALA A 132 12.44 11.25 -26.74
CA ALA A 132 13.16 10.79 -27.92
C ALA A 132 12.41 11.09 -29.22
N LYS A 133 11.08 10.87 -29.25
CA LYS A 133 10.23 11.19 -30.42
C LYS A 133 10.19 12.69 -30.76
N LYS A 134 10.41 13.57 -29.78
CA LYS A 134 10.46 15.03 -29.96
C LYS A 134 11.85 15.55 -30.34
N GLY A 135 12.82 14.66 -30.63
CA GLY A 135 14.19 15.04 -31.00
C GLY A 135 15.07 15.48 -29.81
N GLY A 136 14.59 15.34 -28.57
CA GLY A 136 15.39 15.59 -27.38
C GLY A 136 16.32 14.40 -27.13
N MET A 137 17.61 14.56 -27.38
CA MET A 137 18.63 13.59 -26.95
C MET A 137 18.56 13.39 -25.42
N VAL A 138 18.79 12.14 -25.01
CA VAL A 138 18.80 11.68 -23.62
C VAL A 138 20.08 12.17 -22.95
#